data_AF-A0A257ND43-F1
#
_entry.id   AF-A0A257ND43-F1
#
_cell.length_a   1.000
_cell.length_b   1.000
_cell.length_c   1.000
_cell.angle_alpha   90.00
_cell.angle_beta   90.00
_cell.angle_gamma   90.00
#
_symmetry.space_group_name_H-M   'P 1'
#
loop_
_entity.id
_entity.type
_entity.pdbx_description
1 polymer ?
#
loop_
_entity_poly.entity_id
_entity_poly.type
_entity_poly.pdbx_seq_one_letter_code
_entity_poly.pdbx_strand_id
1 'polypeptide(L)'
;MENLTTHKTVAYLRVSTVEQQTEKNKTDILHFANQHDLGKVHFVEEICSGKTAWRDRLIAQLLNDLKPHDVIIVSELSRLGRSMLE
;
A
#
# COMPACT_ATOMS: atom_id res chain seq x y z
N MET A 1 20.41 19.25 15.06
CA MET A 1 19.52 19.38 13.89
C MET A 1 18.94 17.99 13.66
N GLU A 2 17.75 17.76 14.21
CA GLU A 2 17.00 16.53 13.96
C GLU A 2 16.85 16.36 12.45
N ASN A 3 17.38 15.26 11.91
CA ASN A 3 17.01 14.85 10.56
C ASN A 3 15.51 14.58 10.61
N LEU A 4 14.70 15.45 9.99
CA LEU A 4 13.35 15.08 9.64
C LEU A 4 13.46 13.97 8.58
N THR A 5 13.68 12.74 9.02
CA THR A 5 13.33 11.57 8.23
C THR A 5 11.82 11.62 8.10
N THR A 6 11.33 12.28 7.05
CA THR A 6 9.91 12.27 6.73
C THR A 6 9.55 10.80 6.51
N HIS A 7 8.92 10.20 7.50
CA HIS A 7 8.37 8.87 7.40
C HIS A 7 7.30 8.91 6.33
N LYS A 8 7.42 8.01 5.35
CA LYS A 8 6.49 7.98 4.23
C LYS A 8 5.45 6.91 4.49
N THR A 9 4.19 7.33 4.48
CA THR A 9 3.06 6.41 4.48
C THR A 9 2.60 6.20 3.05
N VAL A 10 2.65 4.96 2.58
CA VAL A 10 2.28 4.59 1.22
C VAL A 10 1.17 3.56 1.24
N ALA A 11 0.15 3.77 0.43
CA ALA A 11 -0.98 2.88 0.32
C ALA A 11 -1.03 2.25 -1.06
N TYR A 12 -0.93 0.92 -1.12
CA TYR A 12 -1.03 0.19 -2.37
C TYR A 12 -2.45 -0.34 -2.56
N LEU A 13 -3.03 -0.02 -3.72
CA LEU A 13 -4.37 -0.42 -4.14
C LEU A 13 -4.30 -1.14 -5.48
N ARG A 14 -4.85 -2.34 -5.55
CA ARG A 14 -5.01 -3.07 -6.81
C ARG A 14 -6.41 -2.82 -7.38
N VAL A 15 -6.47 -2.23 -8.57
CA VAL A 15 -7.72 -1.94 -9.29
C VAL A 15 -7.93 -2.99 -10.37
N SER A 16 -8.94 -3.84 -10.25
CA SER A 16 -9.13 -4.94 -11.21
C SER A 16 -10.24 -4.73 -12.24
N THR A 17 -11.17 -3.78 -12.02
CA THR A 17 -12.25 -3.36 -12.96
C THR A 17 -13.37 -2.54 -12.28
N VAL A 18 -13.39 -2.40 -10.96
CA VAL A 18 -14.48 -1.75 -10.21
C VAL A 18 -13.98 -0.45 -9.55
N GLU A 19 -14.35 0.69 -10.13
CA GLU A 19 -14.02 2.03 -9.62
C GLU A 19 -14.63 2.28 -8.24
N GLN A 20 -15.88 1.86 -8.00
CA GLN A 20 -16.58 2.10 -6.72
C GLN A 20 -15.90 1.44 -5.51
N GLN A 21 -15.29 0.27 -5.70
CA GLN A 21 -14.57 -0.45 -4.65
C GLN A 21 -13.24 0.24 -4.31
N THR A 22 -12.65 0.92 -5.29
CA THR A 22 -11.37 1.62 -5.14
C THR A 22 -11.53 2.88 -4.32
N GLU A 23 -12.60 3.65 -4.53
CA GLU A 23 -12.91 4.85 -3.73
C GLU A 23 -13.19 4.52 -2.26
N LYS A 24 -13.95 3.44 -2.02
CA LYS A 24 -14.19 2.96 -0.66
C LYS A 24 -12.87 2.60 0.03
N ASN A 25 -12.01 1.81 -0.63
CA ASN A 25 -10.72 1.42 -0.06
C ASN A 25 -9.82 2.64 0.20
N LYS A 26 -9.79 3.65 -0.68
CA LYS A 26 -9.07 4.91 -0.43
C LYS A 26 -9.58 5.60 0.83
N THR A 27 -10.88 5.68 1.00
CA THR A 27 -11.52 6.30 2.17
C THR A 27 -11.17 5.56 3.46
N ASP A 28 -11.29 4.23 3.46
CA ASP A 28 -10.90 3.38 4.60
C ASP A 28 -9.42 3.55 4.97
N ILE A 29 -8.53 3.60 3.96
CA ILE A 29 -7.09 3.80 4.16
C ILE A 29 -6.80 5.19 4.75
N LEU A 30 -7.46 6.24 4.25
CA LEU A 30 -7.30 7.59 4.81
C LEU A 30 -7.77 7.64 6.26
N HIS A 31 -8.90 7.00 6.56
CA HIS A 31 -9.44 6.95 7.90
C HIS A 31 -8.48 6.21 8.85
N PHE A 32 -8.00 5.03 8.43
CA PHE A 32 -7.00 4.25 9.18
C PHE A 32 -5.72 5.07 9.41
N ALA A 33 -5.18 5.72 8.37
CA ALA A 33 -3.98 6.53 8.50
C ALA A 33 -4.17 7.73 9.43
N ASN A 34 -5.35 8.34 9.43
CA ASN A 34 -5.68 9.42 10.34
C ASN A 34 -5.81 8.94 11.78
N GLN A 35 -6.51 7.82 12.02
CA GLN A 35 -6.68 7.23 13.35
C GLN A 35 -5.36 6.77 13.99
N HIS A 36 -4.35 6.48 13.16
CA HIS A 36 -3.04 6.03 13.60
C HIS A 36 -1.95 7.11 13.49
N ASP A 37 -2.33 8.37 13.24
CA ASP A 37 -1.40 9.51 13.09
C ASP A 37 -0.25 9.26 12.08
N LEU A 38 -0.54 8.51 11.01
CA LEU A 38 0.43 8.11 9.98
C LEU A 38 0.73 9.24 8.98
N GLY A 39 0.10 10.41 9.13
CA GLY A 39 0.31 11.59 8.30
C GLY A 39 -0.20 11.42 6.87
N LYS A 40 0.56 11.97 5.91
CA LYS A 40 0.15 12.01 4.50
C LYS A 40 0.32 10.65 3.84
N VAL A 41 -0.79 10.09 3.35
CA VAL A 41 -0.80 8.84 2.59
C VAL A 41 -0.55 9.10 1.11
N HIS A 42 0.42 8.39 0.55
CA HIS A 42 0.68 8.35 -0.89
C HIS A 42 -0.01 7.13 -1.49
N PHE A 43 -0.98 7.32 -2.37
CA PHE A 43 -1.66 6.21 -3.02
C PHE A 43 -0.89 5.76 -4.27
N VAL A 44 -0.69 4.44 -4.38
CA VAL A 44 -0.17 3.77 -5.56
C VAL A 44 -1.23 2.80 -6.03
N GLU A 45 -1.82 3.13 -7.18
CA GLU A 45 -2.87 2.34 -7.79
C GLU A 45 -2.29 1.53 -8.95
N GLU A 46 -2.52 0.22 -8.92
CA GLU A 46 -2.06 -0.68 -9.97
C GLU A 46 -3.24 -1.41 -10.60
N ILE A 47 -3.34 -1.34 -11.93
CA ILE A 47 -4.32 -2.10 -12.68
C ILE A 47 -3.69 -3.45 -13.04
N CYS A 48 -3.96 -4.49 -12.24
CA CYS A 48 -3.48 -5.83 -12.53
C CYS A 48 -4.50 -6.92 -12.16
N SER A 49 -4.37 -8.08 -12.80
CA SER A 49 -5.18 -9.25 -12.51
C SER A 49 -4.70 -9.93 -11.24
N GLY A 50 -5.62 -10.55 -10.49
CA GLY A 50 -5.26 -11.38 -9.34
C GLY A 50 -4.38 -12.59 -9.68
N LYS A 51 -4.27 -12.94 -10.96
CA LYS A 51 -3.40 -14.01 -11.48
C LYS A 51 -1.93 -13.61 -11.62
N THR A 52 -1.62 -12.31 -11.71
CA THR A 52 -0.23 -11.82 -11.82
C THR A 52 0.50 -12.09 -10.51
N ALA A 53 1.73 -12.61 -10.51
CA ALA A 53 2.48 -12.80 -9.27
C ALA A 53 2.77 -11.46 -8.58
N TRP A 54 2.82 -11.42 -7.25
CA TRP A 54 3.04 -10.16 -6.53
C TRP A 54 4.43 -9.56 -6.75
N ARG A 55 5.42 -10.40 -7.09
CA ARG A 55 6.79 -9.98 -7.41
C ARG A 55 6.88 -9.18 -8.69
N ASP A 56 5.97 -9.43 -9.63
CA ASP A 56 5.85 -8.69 -10.90
C ASP A 56 4.93 -7.45 -10.79
N ARG A 57 4.42 -7.15 -9.59
CA ARG A 57 3.55 -6.01 -9.32
C ARG A 57 4.34 -4.85 -8.71
N LEU A 58 3.81 -3.64 -8.85
CA LEU A 58 4.35 -2.40 -8.25
C LEU A 58 4.57 -2.49 -6.74
N ILE A 59 3.81 -3.35 -6.04
CA ILE A 59 4.00 -3.56 -4.60
C ILE A 59 5.39 -4.13 -4.27
N ALA A 60 5.97 -4.98 -5.12
CA ALA A 60 7.32 -5.50 -4.90
C ALA A 60 8.37 -4.39 -4.98
N GLN A 61 8.22 -3.47 -5.93
CA GLN A 61 9.08 -2.30 -6.05
C GLN A 61 8.92 -1.36 -4.85
N LEU A 62 7.67 -1.11 -4.44
CA LEU A 62 7.36 -0.34 -3.23
C LEU A 62 8.07 -0.90 -2.01
N LEU A 63 7.93 -2.21 -1.76
CA LEU A 63 8.56 -2.85 -0.60
C LEU A 63 10.07 -2.72 -0.60
N ASN A 64 10.70 -2.71 -1.78
CA ASN A 64 12.14 -2.51 -1.93
C ASN A 64 12.57 -1.05 -1.76
N ASP A 65 11.69 -0.09 -2.03
CA ASP A 65 11.94 1.35 -1.88
C ASP A 65 11.67 1.85 -0.44
N LEU A 66 10.82 1.14 0.32
CA LEU A 66 10.51 1.47 1.71
C LEU A 66 11.75 1.41 2.59
N LYS A 67 11.92 2.43 3.41
CA LYS A 67 12.99 2.54 4.38
C LYS A 67 12.51 2.13 5.77
N PRO A 68 13.45 1.87 6.70
CA PRO A 68 13.09 1.67 8.11
C PRO A 68 12.22 2.84 8.60
N HIS A 69 11.11 2.52 9.26
CA HIS A 69 10.08 3.45 9.75
C HIS A 69 9.11 4.02 8.70
N ASP A 70 9.23 3.64 7.43
CA ASP A 70 8.14 3.89 6.47
C ASP A 70 7.00 2.91 6.70
N VAL A 71 5.79 3.33 6.36
CA VAL A 71 4.58 2.54 6.57
C VAL A 71 3.93 2.22 5.23
N ILE A 72 3.65 0.94 5.01
CA ILE A 72 2.84 0.49 3.89
C ILE A 72 1.46 0.03 4.37
N ILE A 73 0.42 0.57 3.75
CA ILE A 73 -0.97 0.18 3.97
C ILE A 73 -1.43 -0.58 2.72
N VAL A 74 -1.97 -1.78 2.92
CA VAL A 74 -2.51 -2.62 1.85
C VAL A 74 -3.94 -2.99 2.19
N SER A 75 -4.85 -2.90 1.21
CA SER A 75 -6.26 -3.25 1.44
C SER A 75 -6.49 -4.75 1.68
N GLU A 76 -5.60 -5.61 1.18
CA GLU A 76 -5.69 -7.06 1.35
C GLU A 76 -4.31 -7.73 1.46
N LEU A 77 -3.81 -7.93 2.69
CA LEU A 77 -2.54 -8.63 2.95
C LEU A 77 -2.57 -10.10 2.48
N SER A 78 -3.75 -10.72 2.47
CA SER A 78 -3.97 -12.12 2.04
C SER A 78 -3.41 -12.42 0.64
N ARG A 79 -3.30 -11.41 -0.22
CA ARG A 79 -2.76 -11.53 -1.59
C ARG A 79 -1.23 -11.61 -1.64
N LEU A 80 -0.55 -11.29 -0.53
CA LEU A 80 0.90 -11.24 -0.38
C LEU A 80 1.39 -12.30 0.61
N GLY A 81 0.70 -12.44 1.75
CA GLY A 81 1.16 -13.21 2.90
C GLY A 81 1.46 -14.68 2.59
N ARG A 82 0.64 -15.35 1.78
CA ARG A 82 0.89 -16.75 1.38
C ARG A 82 2.17 -16.94 0.55
N SER A 83 2.63 -15.90 -0.13
CA SER A 83 3.76 -15.96 -1.06
C SER A 83 5.00 -15.18 -0.54
N MET A 84 4.88 -14.53 0.62
CA MET A 84 5.98 -13.92 1.38
C MET A 84 6.49 -14.81 2.52
N LEU A 85 5.64 -15.70 3.05
CA LEU A 85 5.98 -16.68 4.10
C LEU A 85 6.60 -17.97 3.54
N GLU A 86 6.75 -18.08 2.22
CA GLU A 86 7.35 -19.23 1.52
C GLU A 86 8.77 -18.91 1.07
#